data_AF-A0A2I0HEV8-F1
#
_entry.id   AF-A0A2I0HEV8-F1
#
_cell.length_a   1.000
_cell.length_b   1.000
_cell.length_c   1.000
_cell.angle_alpha   90.00
_cell.angle_beta   90.00
_cell.angle_gamma   90.00
#
_symmetry.space_group_name_H-M   'P 1'
#
loop_
_entity.id
_entity.type
_entity.pdbx_description
1 polymer ?
#
loop_
_entity_poly.entity_id
_entity_poly.type
_entity_poly.pdbx_seq_one_letter_code
_entity_poly.pdbx_strand_id
1 'polypeptide(L)'
;MNVDLNRIRPSKTAVRAFDGSQREVNGEIDLWINVGPCPFSITFQVLDIPNAFSLLLGRPWIHSAGAVPSSLHQIINFIAE
;
A
#
# COMPACT_ATOMS: atom_id res chain seq x y z
N MET A 1 -9.53 -5.52 9.05
CA MET A 1 -8.71 -6.49 8.30
C MET A 1 -8.04 -7.40 9.32
N ASN A 2 -8.13 -8.72 9.21
CA ASN A 2 -7.46 -9.63 10.15
C ASN A 2 -6.01 -9.83 9.67
N VAL A 3 -5.10 -9.00 10.18
CA VAL A 3 -3.68 -9.01 9.82
C VAL A 3 -2.89 -9.55 11.00
N ASP A 4 -2.11 -10.61 10.78
CA ASP A 4 -1.18 -11.12 11.78
C ASP A 4 0.05 -10.20 11.87
N LEU A 5 0.10 -9.39 12.93
CA LEU A 5 1.17 -8.42 13.17
C LEU A 5 2.52 -9.10 13.47
N ASN A 6 2.55 -10.39 13.81
CA ASN A 6 3.81 -11.13 14.01
C ASN A 6 4.59 -11.31 12.70
N ARG A 7 3.95 -11.06 11.55
CA ARG A 7 4.59 -11.12 10.22
C ARG A 7 5.30 -9.83 9.84
N ILE A 8 5.25 -8.80 10.67
CA ILE A 8 5.96 -7.54 10.43
C ILE A 8 7.46 -7.78 10.56
N ARG A 9 8.20 -7.43 9.51
CA ARG A 9 9.66 -7.52 9.46
C ARG A 9 10.27 -6.15 9.77
N PRO A 10 11.40 -6.08 10.49
CA PRO A 10 12.12 -4.83 10.69
C PRO A 10 12.50 -4.18 9.36
N SER A 11 12.32 -2.88 9.26
CA SER A 11 12.74 -2.07 8.10
C SER A 11 13.37 -0.77 8.60
N LYS A 12 14.37 -0.26 7.87
CA LYS A 12 15.04 1.02 8.14
C LYS A 12 14.54 2.12 7.19
N THR A 13 13.37 1.90 6.60
CA THR A 13 12.76 2.84 5.66
C THR A 13 12.15 4.00 6.43
N ALA A 14 12.43 5.21 5.96
CA ALA A 14 11.77 6.41 6.44
C ALA A 14 10.75 6.90 5.42
N VAL A 15 9.55 7.23 5.88
CA VAL A 15 8.51 7.84 5.06
C VAL A 15 8.45 9.33 5.37
N ARG A 16 8.40 10.15 4.32
CA ARG A 16 8.24 11.60 4.42
C ARG A 16 6.81 11.98 4.05
N ALA A 17 6.13 12.72 4.93
CA ALA A 17 4.81 13.25 4.68
C ALA A 17 4.88 14.54 3.85
N PHE A 18 3.71 15.02 3.40
CA PHE A 18 3.60 16.19 2.56
C PHE A 18 4.11 17.49 3.23
N ASP A 19 3.91 17.60 4.54
CA ASP A 19 4.40 18.72 5.35
C ASP A 19 5.93 18.70 5.58
N GLY A 20 6.62 17.73 5.00
CA GLY A 20 8.06 17.56 5.12
C GLY A 20 8.50 16.80 6.37
N SER A 21 7.58 16.48 7.28
CA SER A 21 7.88 15.61 8.44
C SER A 21 8.29 14.22 7.96
N GLN A 22 9.20 13.60 8.70
CA GLN A 22 9.73 12.28 8.37
C GLN A 22 9.56 11.36 9.58
N ARG A 23 9.21 10.10 9.32
CA ARG A 23 9.05 9.09 10.35
C ARG A 23 9.58 7.74 9.85
N GLU A 24 10.31 7.05 10.72
CA GLU A 24 10.70 5.66 10.49
C GLU A 24 9.48 4.74 10.52
N VAL A 25 9.43 3.79 9.60
CA VAL A 25 8.35 2.80 9.58
C VAL A 25 8.48 1.84 10.76
N ASN A 26 7.36 1.37 11.29
CA ASN A 26 7.35 0.33 12.32
C ASN A 26 7.88 -1.01 11.78
N GLY A 27 7.80 -1.21 10.47
CA GLY A 27 8.31 -2.36 9.75
C GLY A 27 7.66 -2.49 8.38
N GLU A 28 7.80 -3.65 7.78
CA GLU A 28 7.17 -4.00 6.51
C GLU A 28 6.45 -5.35 6.60
N ILE A 29 5.33 -5.47 5.90
CA ILE A 29 4.51 -6.69 5.89
C ILE A 29 4.05 -7.02 4.47
N ASP A 30 4.10 -8.30 4.11
CA ASP A 30 3.52 -8.77 2.86
C ASP A 30 2.06 -9.15 3.10
N LEU A 31 1.16 -8.49 2.37
CA LEU A 31 -0.27 -8.74 2.42
C LEU A 31 -0.79 -9.18 1.05
N TRP A 32 -1.66 -10.18 1.07
CA TRP A 32 -2.52 -10.49 -0.06
C TRP A 32 -3.76 -9.60 0.02
N ILE A 33 -3.98 -8.77 -1.01
CA ILE A 33 -5.19 -7.95 -1.14
C ILE A 33 -5.89 -8.28 -2.44
N ASN A 34 -7.22 -8.23 -2.43
CA ASN A 34 -8.01 -8.30 -3.66
C ASN A 34 -8.30 -6.87 -4.13
N VAL A 35 -7.87 -6.55 -5.35
CA VAL A 35 -8.29 -5.34 -6.04
C VAL A 35 -9.23 -5.77 -7.17
N GLY A 36 -10.51 -5.45 -7.04
CA GLY A 36 -11.54 -6.07 -7.88
C GLY A 36 -11.50 -7.62 -7.77
N PRO A 37 -11.56 -8.36 -8.88
CA PRO A 37 -11.49 -9.82 -8.87
C PRO A 37 -10.07 -10.39 -8.75
N CYS A 38 -9.03 -9.55 -8.68
CA CYS A 38 -7.64 -9.99 -8.80
C CYS A 38 -6.88 -9.93 -7.46
N PRO A 39 -6.24 -11.03 -7.03
CA PRO A 39 -5.39 -11.04 -5.85
C PRO A 39 -3.99 -10.50 -6.17
N PHE A 40 -3.46 -9.64 -5.30
CA PHE A 40 -2.10 -9.11 -5.37
C PHE A 40 -1.36 -9.35 -4.06
N SER A 41 -0.11 -9.80 -4.15
CA SER A 41 0.82 -9.82 -3.02
C SER A 41 1.62 -8.52 -3.03
N ILE A 42 1.47 -7.72 -1.97
CA ILE A 42 2.08 -6.39 -1.88
C ILE A 42 2.81 -6.25 -0.56
N THR A 43 4.04 -5.75 -0.61
CA THR A 43 4.79 -5.34 0.58
C THR A 43 4.37 -3.93 0.98
N PHE A 44 3.80 -3.79 2.17
CA PHE A 44 3.40 -2.51 2.76
C PHE A 44 4.39 -2.05 3.81
N GLN A 45 4.67 -0.75 3.86
CA GLN A 45 5.26 -0.12 5.04
C GLN A 45 4.19 0.06 6.13
N VAL A 46 4.51 -0.36 7.36
CA VAL A 46 3.61 -0.23 8.51
C VAL A 46 3.92 1.06 9.25
N LEU A 47 2.90 1.90 9.46
CA LEU A 47 2.99 3.13 10.21
C LEU A 47 1.90 3.16 11.27
N ASP A 48 2.26 3.49 12.51
CA ASP A 48 1.31 3.74 13.59
C ASP A 48 1.01 5.25 13.69
N ILE A 49 0.08 5.72 12.85
CA ILE A 49 -0.36 7.12 12.77
C ILE A 49 -1.89 7.23 12.74
N PRO A 50 -2.47 8.33 13.28
CA PRO A 50 -3.86 8.64 13.06
C PRO A 50 -4.07 9.02 11.58
N ASN A 51 -4.72 8.14 10.81
CA ASN A 51 -5.01 8.36 9.39
C ASN A 51 -6.42 7.86 9.05
N ALA A 52 -7.05 8.47 8.05
CA ALA A 52 -8.36 8.06 7.53
C ALA A 52 -8.29 6.79 6.65
N PHE A 53 -7.09 6.37 6.25
CA PHE A 53 -6.88 5.22 5.36
C PHE A 53 -6.09 4.11 6.04
N SER A 54 -6.50 2.85 5.83
CA SER A 54 -5.79 1.67 6.35
C SER A 54 -4.68 1.17 5.43
N LEU A 55 -4.83 1.33 4.11
CA LEU A 55 -3.87 0.88 3.11
C LEU A 55 -3.74 1.95 2.02
N LEU A 56 -2.51 2.22 1.59
CA LEU A 56 -2.21 3.17 0.53
C LEU A 56 -1.45 2.47 -0.59
N LEU A 57 -2.08 2.36 -1.77
CA LEU A 57 -1.46 1.82 -2.96
C LEU A 57 -0.78 2.95 -3.72
N GLY A 58 0.54 3.02 -3.56
CA GLY A 58 1.36 4.02 -4.23
C GLY A 58 1.66 3.68 -5.69
N ARG A 59 2.41 4.58 -6.32
CA ARG A 59 2.94 4.43 -7.68
C ARG A 59 3.66 3.08 -7.94
N PRO A 60 4.45 2.52 -7.01
CA PRO A 60 5.09 1.22 -7.24
C PRO A 60 4.10 0.10 -7.57
N TRP A 61 2.99 0.03 -6.85
CA TRP A 61 1.94 -0.96 -7.15
C TRP A 61 1.22 -0.63 -8.46
N ILE A 62 0.87 0.64 -8.69
CA ILE A 62 0.18 1.07 -9.92
C ILE A 62 0.99 0.66 -11.17
N HIS A 63 2.30 0.90 -11.16
CA HIS A 63 3.17 0.55 -12.29
C HIS A 63 3.34 -0.97 -12.43
N SER A 64 3.53 -1.68 -11.31
CA SER A 64 3.70 -3.14 -11.29
C SER A 64 2.46 -3.87 -11.84
N ALA A 65 1.26 -3.43 -11.44
CA ALA A 65 0.00 -4.03 -11.85
C ALA A 65 -0.49 -3.58 -13.23
N GLY A 66 0.25 -2.71 -13.93
CA GLY A 66 -0.23 -2.07 -15.16
C GLY A 66 -1.54 -1.29 -14.96
N ALA A 67 -1.74 -0.76 -13.76
CA ALA A 67 -2.98 -0.09 -13.38
C ALA A 67 -3.02 1.35 -13.91
N VAL A 68 -4.19 1.75 -14.39
CA VAL A 68 -4.51 3.06 -14.92
C VAL A 68 -5.64 3.66 -14.08
N PRO A 69 -5.35 4.62 -13.18
CA PRO A 69 -6.37 5.35 -12.46
C PRO A 69 -7.05 6.39 -13.37
N SER A 70 -8.37 6.40 -13.39
CA SER A 70 -9.18 7.43 -14.06
C SER A 70 -9.85 8.32 -13.01
N SER A 71 -9.45 9.59 -12.93
CA SER A 71 -10.10 10.57 -12.04
C SER A 71 -11.52 10.91 -12.49
N LEU A 72 -11.75 10.95 -13.81
CA LEU A 72 -13.06 11.24 -14.40
C LEU A 72 -14.13 10.22 -13.99
N HIS A 73 -13.78 8.94 -13.98
CA HIS A 73 -14.70 7.85 -13.65
C HIS A 73 -14.53 7.32 -12.23
N GLN A 74 -13.51 7.78 -11.48
CA GLN A 74 -13.12 7.26 -10.17
C GLN A 74 -12.91 5.74 -10.15
N ILE A 75 -12.32 5.21 -11.22
CA ILE A 75 -12.07 3.78 -11.42
C ILE A 75 -10.57 3.54 -11.58
N ILE A 76 -10.10 2.40 -11.10
CA ILE A 76 -8.78 1.87 -11.43
C ILE A 76 -8.99 0.72 -12.42
N ASN A 77 -8.45 0.86 -13.62
CA ASN A 77 -8.43 -0.20 -14.63
C ASN A 77 -7.07 -0.88 -14.62
N PHE A 78 -7.01 -2.18 -14.76
CA PHE A 78 -5.77 -2.93 -14.91
C PHE A 78 -6.07 -4.18 -15.72
N ILE A 79 -5.06 -4.71 -16.40
CA ILE A 79 -5.22 -5.94 -17.18
C ILE A 79 -5.06 -7.11 -16.20
N ALA A 80 -6.14 -7.84 -15.99
CA ALA A 80 -6.11 -9.15 -15.34
C ALA A 80 -5.78 -10.19 -16.41
N GLU A 81 -4.73 -10.98 -16.23
CA GLU A 81 -4.56 -12.24 -16.98
C GLU A 81 -5.61 -13.28 -16.59
#